data_AF-A0A965WS49-F1
#
_entry.id   AF-A0A965WS49-F1
#
_cell.length_a   1.000
_cell.length_b   1.000
_cell.length_c   1.000
_cell.angle_alpha   90.00
_cell.angle_beta   90.00
_cell.angle_gamma   90.00
#
_symmetry.space_group_name_H-M   'P 1'
#
loop_
_entity.id
_entity.type
_entity.pdbx_description
1 polymer ?
#
loop_
_entity_poly.entity_id
_entity_poly.type
_entity_poly.pdbx_seq_one_letter_code
_entity_poly.pdbx_strand_id
1 'polypeptide(L)'
;MDLQTAFFGTLIVFLMTELALTWLWLQHKSHYQGLFYLPLASALVGAASCLIVFRQQIPDWASIILANLLLFQVPILARKGFAAFFGLTTSRRFSYLLTTAAMLAQVYLTYIQPNLTLRLHVYGLVFSVLTGQLFWLLTRSVPQYYCKQLSPISLSLAVMVVGLIARSLSLVLFPLRDTDQLLDRNVDAYFILAMMGFWILFTYAVMILVSRRLMDEVNLERMKFDTMFYQSSDAS
;
A
#
# COMPACT_ATOMS: atom_id res chain seq x y z
N MET A 1 15.06 20.70 5.34
CA MET A 1 15.59 19.54 4.59
C MET A 1 15.41 19.81 3.12
N ASP A 2 16.43 19.57 2.30
CA ASP A 2 16.26 19.67 0.85
C ASP A 2 15.37 18.53 0.34
N LEU A 3 14.42 18.86 -0.54
CA LEU A 3 13.51 17.90 -1.18
C LEU A 3 14.26 16.72 -1.80
N GLN A 4 15.44 16.97 -2.38
CA GLN A 4 16.29 15.93 -2.97
C GLN A 4 16.75 14.90 -1.93
N THR A 5 17.13 15.33 -0.73
CA THR A 5 17.51 14.43 0.36
C THR A 5 16.32 13.58 0.82
N ALA A 6 15.11 14.17 0.87
CA ALA A 6 13.91 13.43 1.19
C ALA A 6 13.59 12.37 0.12
N PHE A 7 13.67 12.73 -1.16
CA PHE A 7 13.48 11.78 -2.27
C PHE A 7 14.52 10.66 -2.27
N PHE A 8 15.79 10.97 -2.03
CA PHE A 8 16.82 9.95 -1.92
C PHE A 8 16.55 8.97 -0.77
N GLY A 9 16.11 9.50 0.38
CA GLY A 9 15.63 8.69 1.50
C GLY A 9 14.46 7.79 1.11
N THR A 10 13.47 8.31 0.37
CA THR A 10 12.31 7.50 -0.08
C THR A 10 12.77 6.32 -0.93
N LEU A 11 13.71 6.52 -1.84
CA LEU A 11 14.22 5.48 -2.72
C LEU A 11 14.89 4.35 -1.93
N ILE A 12 15.73 4.69 -0.94
CA ILE A 12 16.38 3.69 -0.09
C ILE A 12 15.33 2.88 0.68
N VAL A 13 14.37 3.55 1.31
CA VAL A 13 13.30 2.88 2.07
C VAL A 13 12.46 1.98 1.17
N PHE A 14 12.13 2.43 -0.05
CA PHE A 14 11.42 1.61 -1.03
C PHE A 14 12.20 0.37 -1.43
N LEU A 15 13.49 0.50 -1.75
CA LEU A 15 14.33 -0.64 -2.09
C LEU A 15 14.43 -1.63 -0.92
N MET A 16 14.61 -1.13 0.31
CA MET A 16 14.66 -1.98 1.49
C MET A 16 13.35 -2.75 1.71
N THR A 17 12.21 -2.06 1.61
CA THR A 17 10.87 -2.68 1.79
C THR A 17 10.53 -3.66 0.67
N GLU A 18 10.91 -3.36 -0.58
CA GLU A 18 10.72 -4.24 -1.72
C GLU A 18 11.55 -5.52 -1.59
N LEU A 19 12.83 -5.41 -1.23
CA LEU A 19 13.69 -6.56 -0.97
C LEU A 19 13.14 -7.42 0.18
N ALA A 20 12.71 -6.78 1.26
CA ALA A 20 12.06 -7.42 2.39
C ALA A 20 10.83 -8.25 2.00
N LEU A 21 9.89 -7.66 1.24
CA LEU A 21 8.68 -8.34 0.79
C LEU A 21 8.97 -9.45 -0.22
N THR A 22 9.94 -9.22 -1.11
CA THR A 22 10.37 -10.21 -2.11
C THR A 22 11.03 -11.40 -1.44
N TRP A 23 11.90 -11.15 -0.46
CA TRP A 23 12.53 -12.18 0.36
C TRP A 23 11.49 -13.01 1.12
N LEU A 24 10.54 -12.33 1.77
CA LEU A 24 9.42 -12.98 2.47
C LEU A 24 8.62 -13.88 1.54
N TRP A 25 8.35 -13.42 0.31
CA TRP A 25 7.66 -14.20 -0.71
C TRP A 25 8.48 -15.42 -1.14
N LEU A 26 9.77 -15.26 -1.42
CA LEU A 26 10.64 -16.37 -1.83
C LEU A 26 10.69 -17.47 -0.76
N GLN A 27 10.76 -17.09 0.52
CA GLN A 27 10.78 -18.03 1.64
C GLN A 27 9.47 -18.83 1.78
N HIS A 28 8.32 -18.22 1.47
CA HIS A 28 7.01 -18.82 1.75
C HIS A 28 6.17 -19.08 0.49
N LYS A 29 6.81 -19.13 -0.68
CA LYS A 29 6.15 -19.24 -1.99
C LYS A 29 5.27 -20.49 -2.11
N SER A 30 5.61 -21.58 -1.41
CA SER A 30 4.86 -22.84 -1.44
C SER A 30 3.64 -22.87 -0.51
N HIS A 31 3.61 -22.10 0.58
CA HIS A 31 2.57 -22.21 1.62
C HIS A 31 1.39 -21.24 1.42
N TYR A 32 1.63 -20.01 0.94
CA TYR A 32 0.58 -18.98 0.95
C TYR A 32 0.22 -18.48 -0.44
N GLN A 33 -0.97 -18.89 -0.91
CA GLN A 33 -1.56 -18.34 -2.13
C GLN A 33 -1.87 -16.84 -1.93
N GLY A 34 -1.31 -16.00 -2.80
CA GLY A 34 -1.56 -14.55 -2.80
C GLY A 34 -0.46 -13.67 -2.20
N LEU A 35 0.54 -14.26 -1.55
CA LEU A 35 1.67 -13.49 -0.99
C LEU A 35 2.45 -12.74 -2.08
N PHE A 36 2.48 -13.26 -3.32
CA PHE A 36 3.16 -12.64 -4.45
C PHE A 36 2.57 -11.29 -4.89
N TYR A 37 1.31 -10.99 -4.57
CA TYR A 37 0.69 -9.72 -4.96
C TYR A 37 1.27 -8.53 -4.19
N LEU A 38 1.82 -8.76 -2.99
CA LEU A 38 2.44 -7.71 -2.16
C LEU A 38 3.80 -7.23 -2.70
N PRO A 39 4.78 -8.08 -3.01
CA PRO A 39 6.02 -7.63 -3.65
C PRO A 39 5.74 -7.06 -5.05
N LEU A 40 4.77 -7.61 -5.80
CA LEU A 40 4.36 -7.03 -7.08
C LEU A 40 3.79 -5.61 -6.90
N ALA A 41 2.96 -5.38 -5.88
CA ALA A 41 2.45 -4.05 -5.56
C ALA A 41 3.60 -3.08 -5.18
N SER A 42 4.58 -3.54 -4.41
CA SER A 42 5.77 -2.75 -4.06
C SER A 42 6.59 -2.39 -5.30
N ALA A 43 6.81 -3.33 -6.21
CA ALA A 43 7.53 -3.09 -7.46
C ALA A 43 6.82 -2.05 -8.34
N LEU A 44 5.47 -2.03 -8.37
CA LEU A 44 4.71 -0.99 -9.07
C LEU A 44 4.92 0.40 -8.46
N VAL A 45 5.02 0.51 -7.13
CA VAL A 45 5.35 1.78 -6.47
C VAL A 45 6.76 2.23 -6.82
N GLY A 46 7.74 1.30 -6.79
CA GLY A 46 9.10 1.57 -7.20
C GLY A 46 9.18 2.09 -8.64
N ALA A 47 8.54 1.39 -9.58
CA ALA A 47 8.47 1.80 -10.99
C ALA A 47 7.80 3.17 -11.16
N ALA A 48 6.68 3.43 -10.48
CA ALA A 48 6.01 4.73 -10.50
C ALA A 48 6.90 5.85 -9.94
N SER A 49 7.64 5.57 -8.87
CA SER A 49 8.54 6.54 -8.23
C SER A 49 9.71 6.88 -9.15
N CYS A 50 10.30 5.89 -9.83
CA CYS A 50 11.32 6.10 -10.85
C CYS A 50 10.79 7.00 -11.99
N LEU A 51 9.58 6.74 -12.51
CA LEU A 51 8.97 7.57 -13.56
C LEU A 51 8.81 9.04 -13.13
N ILE A 52 8.44 9.28 -11.87
CA ILE A 52 8.27 10.63 -11.31
C ILE A 52 9.62 11.33 -11.15
N VAL A 53 10.65 10.63 -10.65
CA VAL A 53 11.99 11.21 -10.45
C VAL A 53 12.64 11.55 -11.80
N PHE A 54 12.50 10.68 -12.80
CA PHE A 54 13.05 10.88 -14.14
C PHE A 54 12.18 11.76 -15.05
N ARG A 55 11.22 12.51 -14.47
CA ARG A 55 10.29 13.36 -15.23
C ARG A 55 10.97 14.36 -16.18
N GLN A 56 12.17 14.83 -15.86
CA GLN A 56 12.91 15.76 -16.73
C GLN A 56 13.47 15.11 -18.02
N GLN A 57 13.55 13.77 -18.05
CA GLN A 57 14.11 13.00 -19.18
C GLN A 57 13.03 12.18 -19.92
N ILE A 58 11.89 11.94 -19.29
CA ILE A 58 10.79 11.11 -19.80
C ILE A 58 9.64 12.02 -20.26
N PRO A 59 8.91 11.69 -21.35
CA PRO A 59 7.74 12.45 -21.77
C PRO A 59 6.73 12.66 -20.62
N ASP A 60 6.18 13.87 -20.51
CA ASP A 60 5.23 14.24 -19.43
C ASP A 60 4.04 13.28 -19.33
N TRP A 61 3.60 12.72 -20.46
CA TRP A 61 2.50 11.74 -20.47
C TRP A 61 2.83 10.47 -19.68
N ALA A 62 4.05 9.96 -19.81
CA ALA A 62 4.48 8.74 -19.13
C ALA A 62 4.85 9.02 -17.68
N SER A 63 5.50 10.15 -17.39
CA SER A 63 5.89 10.48 -16.00
C SER A 63 4.68 10.82 -15.12
N ILE A 64 3.59 11.35 -15.68
CA ILE A 64 2.40 11.77 -14.91
C ILE A 64 1.30 10.70 -14.99
N ILE A 65 0.84 10.34 -16.19
CA ILE A 65 -0.37 9.50 -16.33
C ILE A 65 -0.03 8.05 -16.00
N LEU A 66 1.05 7.52 -16.58
CA LEU A 66 1.45 6.13 -16.35
C LEU A 66 1.89 5.92 -14.89
N ALA A 67 2.64 6.86 -14.29
CA ALA A 67 2.98 6.76 -12.87
C ALA A 67 1.75 6.71 -11.96
N ASN A 68 0.77 7.60 -12.16
CA ASN A 68 -0.47 7.58 -11.40
C ASN A 68 -1.28 6.30 -11.62
N LEU A 69 -1.25 5.74 -12.84
CA LEU A 69 -1.92 4.47 -13.15
C LEU A 69 -1.31 3.34 -12.34
N LEU A 70 0.02 3.24 -12.33
CA LEU A 70 0.73 2.24 -11.55
C LEU A 70 0.39 2.39 -10.06
N LEU A 71 0.40 3.62 -9.53
CA LEU A 71 0.06 3.89 -8.13
C LEU A 71 -1.38 3.47 -7.78
N PHE A 72 -2.37 3.71 -8.64
CA PHE A 72 -3.74 3.25 -8.38
C PHE A 72 -3.89 1.73 -8.37
N GLN A 73 -3.04 0.98 -9.09
CA GLN A 73 -3.07 -0.48 -9.05
C GLN A 73 -2.53 -1.06 -7.73
N VAL A 74 -1.69 -0.33 -7.00
CA VAL A 74 -1.06 -0.77 -5.75
C VAL A 74 -2.09 -1.20 -4.69
N PRO A 75 -3.05 -0.37 -4.26
CA PRO A 75 -4.06 -0.79 -3.28
C PRO A 75 -4.98 -1.91 -3.81
N ILE A 76 -5.21 -1.98 -5.13
CA ILE A 76 -6.02 -3.05 -5.75
C ILE A 76 -5.29 -4.39 -5.65
N LEU A 77 -4.00 -4.42 -5.96
CA LEU A 77 -3.16 -5.61 -5.82
C LEU A 77 -2.99 -6.01 -4.36
N ALA A 78 -2.75 -5.05 -3.47
CA ALA A 78 -2.65 -5.32 -2.03
C ALA A 78 -3.95 -5.95 -1.51
N ARG A 79 -5.12 -5.42 -1.89
CA ARG A 79 -6.43 -6.00 -1.55
C ARG A 79 -6.60 -7.41 -2.09
N LYS A 80 -6.14 -7.67 -3.32
CA LYS A 80 -6.14 -9.03 -3.89
C LYS A 80 -5.19 -9.97 -3.14
N GLY A 81 -4.02 -9.47 -2.73
CA GLY A 81 -3.05 -10.18 -1.92
C GLY A 81 -3.61 -10.63 -0.59
N PHE A 82 -4.16 -9.70 0.19
CA PHE A 82 -4.78 -10.01 1.48
C PHE A 82 -6.03 -10.88 1.34
N ALA A 83 -6.88 -10.63 0.34
CA ALA A 83 -8.04 -11.47 0.10
C ALA A 83 -7.63 -12.92 -0.18
N ALA A 84 -6.66 -13.14 -1.08
CA ALA A 84 -6.14 -14.47 -1.36
C ALA A 84 -5.45 -15.10 -0.14
N PHE A 85 -4.69 -14.32 0.62
CA PHE A 85 -4.02 -14.79 1.85
C PHE A 85 -5.03 -15.32 2.89
N PHE A 86 -6.20 -14.70 3.02
CA PHE A 86 -7.27 -15.14 3.92
C PHE A 86 -8.32 -16.04 3.25
N GLY A 87 -8.13 -16.45 1.98
CA GLY A 87 -9.09 -17.29 1.27
C GLY A 87 -10.43 -16.60 0.94
N LEU A 88 -10.47 -15.27 0.93
CA LEU A 88 -11.67 -14.46 0.69
C LEU A 88 -11.83 -14.14 -0.81
N THR A 89 -13.08 -14.11 -1.27
CA THR A 89 -13.42 -13.62 -2.61
C THR A 89 -13.81 -12.14 -2.54
N THR A 90 -13.25 -11.31 -3.43
CA THR A 90 -13.54 -9.86 -3.47
C THR A 90 -14.00 -9.42 -4.85
N SER A 91 -15.09 -8.65 -4.90
CA SER A 91 -15.56 -8.02 -6.13
C SER A 91 -14.64 -6.88 -6.53
N ARG A 92 -14.23 -6.83 -7.81
CA ARG A 92 -13.26 -5.86 -8.35
C ARG A 92 -13.87 -4.80 -9.25
N ARG A 93 -15.15 -4.95 -9.61
CA ARG A 93 -15.82 -4.09 -10.60
C ARG A 93 -15.76 -2.62 -10.22
N PHE A 94 -16.06 -2.30 -8.96
CA PHE A 94 -16.05 -0.93 -8.47
C PHE A 94 -14.66 -0.30 -8.50
N SER A 95 -13.63 -1.02 -8.03
CA SER A 95 -12.25 -0.50 -8.01
C SER A 95 -11.74 -0.20 -9.43
N TYR A 96 -12.01 -1.10 -10.40
CA TYR A 96 -11.62 -0.85 -11.79
C TYR A 96 -12.37 0.33 -12.41
N LEU A 97 -13.69 0.43 -12.19
CA LEU A 97 -14.48 1.56 -12.69
C LEU A 97 -13.96 2.89 -12.13
N LEU A 98 -13.67 2.93 -10.82
CA LEU A 98 -13.13 4.11 -10.15
C LEU A 98 -11.76 4.49 -10.70
N THR A 99 -10.86 3.53 -10.92
CA THR A 99 -9.54 3.80 -11.51
C THR A 99 -9.64 4.30 -12.94
N THR A 100 -10.55 3.75 -13.76
CA THR A 100 -10.77 4.24 -15.13
C THR A 100 -11.30 5.67 -15.13
N ALA A 101 -12.28 5.99 -14.27
CA ALA A 101 -12.78 7.36 -14.14
C ALA A 101 -11.68 8.33 -13.67
N ALA A 102 -10.85 7.90 -12.70
CA ALA A 102 -9.73 8.69 -12.20
C ALA A 102 -8.69 8.95 -13.29
N MET A 103 -8.39 7.95 -14.13
CA MET A 103 -7.48 8.10 -15.27
C MET A 103 -7.98 9.14 -16.27
N LEU A 104 -9.26 9.07 -16.65
CA LEU A 104 -9.85 10.05 -17.56
C LEU A 104 -9.78 11.47 -16.98
N ALA A 105 -10.06 11.62 -15.68
CA ALA A 105 -9.91 12.89 -14.98
C ALA A 105 -8.47 13.40 -14.99
N GLN A 106 -7.47 12.53 -14.76
CA GLN A 106 -6.05 12.90 -14.81
C GLN A 106 -5.60 13.35 -16.22
N VAL A 107 -6.07 12.67 -17.27
CA VAL A 107 -5.80 13.04 -18.67
C VAL A 107 -6.41 14.41 -18.97
N TYR A 108 -7.69 14.61 -18.61
CA TYR A 108 -8.39 15.88 -18.81
C TYR A 108 -7.67 17.05 -18.12
N LEU A 109 -7.32 16.88 -16.84
CA LEU A 109 -6.62 17.88 -16.03
C LEU A 109 -5.15 18.08 -16.41
N THR A 110 -4.59 17.24 -17.29
CA THR A 110 -3.21 17.38 -17.76
C THR A 110 -3.15 18.08 -19.11
N TYR A 111 -4.04 17.76 -20.05
CA TYR A 111 -3.99 18.30 -21.42
C TYR A 111 -4.98 19.41 -21.71
N ILE A 112 -6.16 19.41 -21.09
CA ILE A 112 -7.25 20.33 -21.43
C ILE A 112 -7.24 21.52 -20.47
N GLN A 113 -7.19 21.25 -19.17
CA GLN A 113 -7.15 22.29 -18.14
C GLN A 113 -6.03 21.99 -17.13
N PRO A 114 -4.78 22.41 -17.41
CA PRO A 114 -3.64 22.10 -16.57
C PRO A 114 -3.79 22.76 -15.19
N ASN A 115 -4.22 21.96 -14.20
CA ASN A 115 -4.34 22.39 -12.81
C ASN A 115 -3.71 21.35 -11.89
N LEU A 116 -2.55 21.67 -11.33
CA LEU A 116 -1.80 20.76 -10.46
C LEU A 116 -2.57 20.41 -9.18
N THR A 117 -3.20 21.41 -8.56
CA THR A 117 -3.97 21.25 -7.32
C THR A 117 -5.12 20.26 -7.49
N LEU A 118 -5.90 20.40 -8.57
CA LEU A 118 -7.00 19.48 -8.86
C LEU A 118 -6.50 18.06 -9.13
N ARG A 119 -5.38 17.88 -9.82
CA ARG A 119 -4.80 16.55 -10.07
C ARG A 119 -4.37 15.86 -8.77
N LEU A 120 -3.72 16.59 -7.88
CA LEU A 120 -3.31 16.07 -6.57
C LEU A 120 -4.52 15.73 -5.70
N HIS A 121 -5.57 16.56 -5.76
CA HIS A 121 -6.81 16.30 -5.03
C HIS A 121 -7.54 15.05 -5.53
N VAL A 122 -7.69 14.89 -6.86
CA VAL A 122 -8.27 13.69 -7.47
C VAL A 122 -7.47 12.45 -7.11
N TYR A 123 -6.14 12.52 -7.17
CA TYR A 123 -5.26 11.43 -6.75
C TYR A 123 -5.49 11.05 -5.28
N GLY A 124 -5.44 12.04 -4.39
CA GLY A 124 -5.61 11.83 -2.94
C GLY A 124 -6.95 11.19 -2.60
N LEU A 125 -8.06 11.68 -3.18
CA LEU A 125 -9.40 11.12 -2.97
C LEU A 125 -9.51 9.68 -3.46
N VAL A 126 -9.11 9.42 -4.71
CA VAL A 126 -9.23 8.07 -5.31
C VAL A 126 -8.36 7.08 -4.56
N PHE A 127 -7.12 7.45 -4.24
CA PHE A 127 -6.21 6.59 -3.49
C PHE A 127 -6.73 6.32 -2.07
N SER A 128 -7.34 7.33 -1.41
CA SER A 128 -7.99 7.17 -0.11
C SER A 128 -9.14 6.18 -0.16
N VAL A 129 -10.00 6.26 -1.18
CA VAL A 129 -11.13 5.33 -1.35
C VAL A 129 -10.64 3.91 -1.59
N LEU A 130 -9.63 3.71 -2.44
CA LEU A 130 -9.07 2.38 -2.72
C LEU A 130 -8.38 1.79 -1.48
N THR A 131 -7.64 2.60 -0.72
CA THR A 131 -6.99 2.17 0.53
C THR A 131 -8.01 1.93 1.64
N GLY A 132 -9.08 2.73 1.69
CA GLY A 132 -10.21 2.53 2.60
C GLY A 132 -10.95 1.21 2.34
N GLN A 133 -11.07 0.77 1.08
CA GLN A 133 -11.60 -0.56 0.75
C GLN A 133 -10.71 -1.69 1.28
N LEU A 134 -9.39 -1.52 1.25
CA LEU A 134 -8.44 -2.47 1.84
C LEU A 134 -8.59 -2.50 3.37
N PHE A 135 -8.67 -1.33 4.01
CA PHE A 135 -8.93 -1.22 5.44
C PHE A 135 -10.24 -1.92 5.85
N TRP A 136 -11.32 -1.67 5.11
CA TRP A 136 -12.62 -2.32 5.34
C TRP A 136 -12.56 -3.84 5.19
N LEU A 137 -11.83 -4.35 4.19
CA LEU A 137 -11.62 -5.78 4.01
C LEU A 137 -10.93 -6.39 5.25
N LEU A 138 -9.84 -5.79 5.70
CA LEU A 138 -9.03 -6.30 6.82
C LEU A 138 -9.76 -6.25 8.16
N THR A 139 -10.61 -5.24 8.37
CA THR A 139 -11.32 -5.06 9.65
C THR A 139 -12.61 -5.86 9.74
N ARG A 140 -13.36 -6.00 8.63
CA ARG A 140 -14.70 -6.60 8.67
C ARG A 140 -14.78 -8.00 8.08
N SER A 141 -13.93 -8.34 7.12
CA SER A 141 -14.05 -9.59 6.36
C SER A 141 -13.15 -10.71 6.88
N VAL A 142 -12.17 -10.38 7.75
CA VAL A 142 -11.27 -11.37 8.33
C VAL A 142 -11.87 -11.93 9.64
N PRO A 143 -11.76 -13.25 9.91
CA PRO A 143 -12.24 -13.84 11.15
C PRO A 143 -11.68 -13.15 12.40
N GLN A 144 -12.52 -13.02 13.45
CA GLN A 144 -12.18 -12.31 14.69
C GLN A 144 -10.90 -12.82 15.38
N TYR A 145 -10.55 -14.08 15.14
CA TYR A 145 -9.31 -14.69 15.61
C TYR A 145 -8.06 -13.90 15.21
N TYR A 146 -8.03 -13.35 13.99
CA TYR A 146 -6.88 -12.59 13.48
C TYR A 146 -6.93 -11.08 13.76
N CYS A 147 -8.00 -10.56 14.37
CA CYS A 147 -8.18 -9.11 14.56
C CYS A 147 -7.04 -8.46 15.35
N LYS A 148 -6.52 -9.13 16.39
CA LYS A 148 -5.39 -8.61 17.18
C LYS A 148 -4.09 -8.58 16.35
N GLN A 149 -3.90 -9.55 15.48
CA GLN A 149 -2.71 -9.63 14.61
C GLN A 149 -2.78 -8.61 13.46
N LEU A 150 -3.99 -8.31 12.97
CA LEU A 150 -4.22 -7.33 11.91
C LEU A 150 -4.31 -5.88 12.39
N SER A 151 -4.50 -5.66 13.69
CA SER A 151 -4.56 -4.34 14.32
C SER A 151 -3.48 -3.36 13.81
N PRO A 152 -2.17 -3.68 13.84
CA PRO A 152 -1.13 -2.75 13.37
C PRO A 152 -1.23 -2.43 11.87
N ILE A 153 -1.65 -3.38 11.04
CA ILE A 153 -1.85 -3.15 9.59
C ILE A 153 -3.07 -2.25 9.37
N SER A 154 -4.17 -2.52 10.06
CA SER A 154 -5.38 -1.72 9.95
C SER A 154 -5.17 -0.29 10.46
N LEU A 155 -4.40 -0.12 11.53
CA LEU A 155 -4.05 1.19 12.09
C LEU A 155 -3.19 1.99 11.13
N SER A 156 -2.14 1.39 10.54
CA SER A 156 -1.30 2.09 9.58
C SER A 156 -2.11 2.54 8.36
N LEU A 157 -3.00 1.68 7.85
CA LEU A 157 -3.91 2.02 6.75
C LEU A 157 -4.89 3.14 7.12
N ALA A 158 -5.44 3.14 8.33
CA ALA A 158 -6.33 4.19 8.80
C ALA A 158 -5.60 5.54 8.87
N VAL A 159 -4.38 5.58 9.43
CA VAL A 159 -3.53 6.77 9.48
C VAL A 159 -3.23 7.29 8.07
N MET A 160 -2.92 6.39 7.13
CA MET A 160 -2.69 6.74 5.73
C MET A 160 -3.94 7.37 5.08
N VAL A 161 -5.12 6.77 5.24
CA VAL A 161 -6.38 7.30 4.69
C VAL A 161 -6.69 8.67 5.28
N VAL A 162 -6.57 8.84 6.60
CA VAL A 162 -6.79 10.13 7.26
C VAL A 162 -5.79 11.17 6.77
N GLY A 163 -4.51 10.81 6.64
CA GLY A 163 -3.47 11.71 6.12
C GLY A 163 -3.72 12.16 4.68
N LEU A 164 -4.19 11.26 3.82
CA LEU A 164 -4.54 11.59 2.43
C LEU A 164 -5.79 12.48 2.34
N ILE A 165 -6.81 12.23 3.17
CA ILE A 165 -8.00 13.09 3.24
C ILE A 165 -7.62 14.48 3.78
N ALA A 166 -6.83 14.54 4.85
CA ALA A 166 -6.35 15.79 5.42
C ALA A 166 -5.55 16.61 4.40
N ARG A 167 -4.65 15.97 3.66
CA ARG A 167 -3.92 16.60 2.54
C ARG A 167 -4.85 17.05 1.42
N SER A 168 -5.85 16.24 1.07
CA SER A 168 -6.82 16.60 0.04
C SER A 168 -7.65 17.81 0.46
N LEU A 169 -8.01 17.91 1.74
CA LEU A 169 -8.74 19.05 2.32
C LEU A 169 -7.86 20.30 2.41
N SER A 170 -6.59 20.17 2.81
CA SER A 170 -5.68 21.31 2.87
C SER A 170 -5.46 21.95 1.50
N LEU A 171 -5.41 21.14 0.43
CA LEU A 171 -5.31 21.63 -0.96
C LEU A 171 -6.54 22.40 -1.44
N VAL A 172 -7.72 22.15 -0.87
CA VAL A 172 -8.96 22.88 -1.19
C VAL A 172 -9.02 24.21 -0.43
N LEU A 173 -8.60 24.20 0.83
CA LEU A 173 -8.60 25.39 1.69
C LEU A 173 -7.48 26.38 1.33
N PHE A 174 -6.32 25.85 0.94
CA PHE A 174 -5.13 26.61 0.57
C PHE A 174 -4.64 26.15 -0.82
N PRO A 175 -5.29 26.61 -1.90
CA PRO A 175 -4.82 26.28 -3.25
C PRO A 175 -3.43 26.87 -3.45
N LEU A 176 -2.51 26.08 -4.02
CA LEU A 176 -1.16 26.51 -4.35
C LEU A 176 -1.20 27.81 -5.19
N ARG A 177 -0.92 28.95 -4.56
CA ARG A 177 -0.69 30.25 -5.21
C ARG A 177 0.81 30.52 -5.21
N ASP A 178 1.31 31.08 -6.30
CA ASP A 178 2.75 31.25 -6.58
C ASP A 178 3.57 31.97 -5.48
N THR A 179 2.92 32.66 -4.54
CA THR A 179 3.57 33.44 -3.47
C THR A 179 3.92 32.66 -2.19
N ASP A 180 3.32 31.49 -1.92
CA ASP A 180 3.49 30.76 -0.64
C ASP A 180 4.39 29.50 -0.75
N GLN A 181 5.29 29.47 -1.74
CA GLN A 181 6.15 28.33 -2.06
C GLN A 181 7.03 27.81 -0.89
N LEU A 182 7.35 28.65 0.10
CA LEU A 182 8.20 28.26 1.23
C LEU A 182 7.44 27.46 2.32
N LEU A 183 6.18 27.80 2.57
CA LEU A 183 5.35 27.07 3.56
C LEU A 183 4.93 25.70 2.99
N ASP A 184 4.59 25.67 1.71
CA ASP A 184 4.16 24.46 0.98
C ASP A 184 5.28 23.42 0.86
N ARG A 185 6.53 23.87 0.64
CA ARG A 185 7.70 22.99 0.53
C ARG A 185 7.96 22.16 1.80
N ASN A 186 7.63 22.71 2.98
CA ASN A 186 7.77 21.99 4.25
C ASN A 186 6.63 20.99 4.45
N VAL A 187 5.39 21.36 4.14
CA VAL A 187 4.22 20.46 4.25
C VAL A 187 4.41 19.22 3.35
N ASP A 188 4.92 19.42 2.14
CA ASP A 188 5.25 18.32 1.23
C ASP A 188 6.35 17.42 1.77
N ALA A 189 7.41 17.98 2.35
CA ALA A 189 8.47 17.19 2.97
C ALA A 189 7.96 16.35 4.16
N TYR A 190 7.14 16.93 5.05
CA TYR A 190 6.56 16.20 6.17
C TYR A 190 5.61 15.10 5.70
N PHE A 191 4.81 15.36 4.66
CA PHE A 191 3.94 14.36 4.08
C PHE A 191 4.75 13.20 3.48
N ILE A 192 5.81 13.49 2.73
CA ILE A 192 6.70 12.46 2.17
C ILE A 192 7.31 11.61 3.30
N LEU A 193 7.82 12.24 4.36
CA LEU A 193 8.35 11.52 5.52
C LEU A 193 7.29 10.65 6.20
N ALA A 194 6.05 11.15 6.35
CA ALA A 194 4.94 10.38 6.90
C ALA A 194 4.59 9.17 6.01
N MET A 195 4.60 9.34 4.69
CA MET A 195 4.42 8.23 3.74
C MET A 195 5.53 7.19 3.86
N MET A 196 6.79 7.60 4.02
CA MET A 196 7.91 6.68 4.25
C MET A 196 7.73 5.88 5.53
N GLY A 197 7.40 6.55 6.64
CA GLY A 197 7.12 5.90 7.91
C GLY A 197 5.98 4.89 7.80
N PHE A 198 4.91 5.24 7.08
CA PHE A 198 3.83 4.31 6.77
C PHE A 198 4.33 3.06 6.04
N TRP A 199 5.13 3.20 4.97
CA TRP A 199 5.63 2.06 4.20
C TRP A 199 6.47 1.10 5.05
N ILE A 200 7.31 1.63 5.93
CA ILE A 200 8.11 0.83 6.87
C ILE A 200 7.19 0.07 7.84
N LEU A 201 6.27 0.78 8.50
CA LEU A 201 5.34 0.18 9.47
C LEU A 201 4.45 -0.87 8.82
N PHE A 202 3.95 -0.59 7.62
CA PHE A 202 3.12 -1.51 6.86
C PHE A 202 3.88 -2.80 6.51
N THR A 203 5.11 -2.67 5.99
CA THR A 203 5.95 -3.82 5.63
C THR A 203 6.29 -4.67 6.86
N TYR A 204 6.67 -4.02 7.96
CA TYR A 204 6.96 -4.70 9.22
C TYR A 204 5.73 -5.43 9.79
N ALA A 205 4.56 -4.79 9.73
CA ALA A 205 3.32 -5.39 10.20
C ALA A 205 2.92 -6.62 9.35
N VAL A 206 3.17 -6.58 8.03
CA VAL A 206 3.00 -7.74 7.15
C VAL A 206 3.97 -8.87 7.51
N MET A 207 5.25 -8.56 7.78
CA MET A 207 6.21 -9.59 8.21
C MET A 207 5.76 -10.29 9.48
N ILE A 208 5.36 -9.52 10.51
CA ILE A 208 4.85 -10.09 11.77
C ILE A 208 3.64 -11.00 11.50
N LEU A 209 2.72 -10.56 10.63
CA LEU A 209 1.54 -11.35 10.28
C LEU A 209 1.94 -12.72 9.69
N VAL A 210 2.87 -12.73 8.73
CA VAL A 210 3.32 -13.98 8.09
C VAL A 210 4.07 -14.86 9.09
N SER A 211 5.00 -14.30 9.87
CA SER A 211 5.76 -15.06 10.88
C SER A 211 4.86 -15.66 11.97
N ARG A 212 3.85 -14.92 12.44
CA ARG A 212 2.90 -15.42 13.44
C ARG A 212 2.05 -16.55 12.89
N ARG A 213 1.54 -16.41 11.66
CA ARG A 213 0.77 -17.46 11.02
C ARG A 213 1.57 -18.75 10.87
N LEU A 214 2.86 -18.64 10.51
CA LEU A 214 3.75 -19.79 10.46
C LEU A 214 3.90 -20.47 11.83
N MET A 215 4.09 -19.69 12.89
CA MET A 215 4.16 -20.22 14.26
C MET A 215 2.86 -20.89 14.69
N ASP A 216 1.71 -20.33 14.32
CA ASP A 216 0.40 -20.92 14.61
C ASP A 216 0.22 -22.27 13.90
N GLU A 217 0.66 -22.39 12.64
CA GLU A 217 0.65 -23.66 11.89
C GLU A 217 1.57 -24.71 12.52
N VAL A 218 2.80 -24.35 12.88
CA VAL A 218 3.76 -25.26 13.55
C VAL A 218 3.24 -25.73 14.91
N ASN A 219 2.62 -24.85 15.70
CA ASN A 219 2.04 -25.20 16.99
C ASN A 219 0.86 -26.17 16.82
N LEU A 220 0.03 -25.99 15.80
CA LEU A 220 -1.07 -26.91 15.49
C LEU A 220 -0.57 -28.29 15.08
N GLU A 221 0.49 -28.37 14.28
CA GLU A 221 1.10 -29.66 13.93
C GLU A 221 1.69 -30.35 15.16
N ARG A 222 2.41 -29.62 16.02
CA ARG A 222 2.96 -30.16 17.27
C ARG A 222 1.88 -30.75 18.17
N MET A 223 0.76 -30.06 18.35
CA MET A 223 -0.37 -30.58 19.14
C MET A 223 -0.94 -31.88 18.56
N LYS A 224 -1.01 -31.99 17.22
CA LYS A 224 -1.46 -33.24 16.56
C LYS A 224 -0.49 -34.38 16.81
N PHE A 225 0.82 -34.12 16.69
CA PHE A 225 1.84 -35.13 16.98
C PHE A 225 1.78 -35.60 18.44
N ASP A 226 1.71 -34.68 19.40
CA ASP A 226 1.61 -35.02 20.82
C ASP A 226 0.36 -35.88 21.09
N THR A 227 -0.78 -35.53 20.48
CA THR A 227 -2.03 -36.32 20.62
C THR A 227 -1.90 -37.73 20.06
N MET A 228 -1.22 -37.91 18.92
CA MET A 228 -0.99 -39.25 18.34
C MET A 228 -0.04 -40.10 19.18
N PHE A 229 0.96 -39.49 19.81
CA PHE A 229 1.90 -40.19 20.70
C PHE A 229 1.23 -40.69 21.99
N TYR A 230 0.35 -39.89 22.60
CA TYR A 230 -0.39 -40.36 23.78
C TYR A 230 -1.37 -41.48 23.43
N GLN A 231 -2.07 -41.38 22.31
CA GLN A 231 -3.01 -42.42 21.87
C GLN A 231 -2.33 -43.76 21.54
N SER A 232 -1.09 -43.77 21.07
CA SER A 232 -0.35 -45.01 20.80
C SER A 232 0.23 -45.65 22.06
N SER A 233 0.59 -44.86 23.07
CA SER A 233 1.09 -45.37 24.36
C SER A 233 0.00 -46.04 25.22
N ASP A 234 -1.26 -45.63 25.08
CA ASP A 234 -2.38 -46.22 25.83
C ASP A 234 -2.90 -47.54 25.20
N ALA A 235 -2.46 -47.85 23.98
CA ALA A 235 -2.89 -49.03 23.21
C ALA A 235 -1.96 -50.25 23.37
N SER A 236 -0.86 -50.13 24.11
CA SER A 236 0.14 -51.18 24.38
C SER A 236 0.12 -51.62 25.84
#